data_AF-A0A350P1A9-F1
#
_entry.id   AF-A0A350P1A9-F1
#
_cell.length_a   1.000
_cell.length_b   1.000
_cell.length_c   1.000
_cell.angle_alpha   90.00
_cell.angle_beta   90.00
_cell.angle_gamma   90.00
#
_symmetry.space_group_name_H-M   'P 1'
#
loop_
_entity.id
_entity.type
_entity.pdbx_description
1 polymer ?
#
loop_
_entity_poly.entity_id
_entity_poly.type
_entity_poly.pdbx_seq_one_letter_code
_entity_poly.pdbx_strand_id
1 'polypeptide(L)' 'MISYIHQLQVAADKADVSLLKAFKESGTPTSTFYRAINGTDLHLSTAKKVEDAIKVYALQKTATNL' A
#
# COMPACT_ATOMS: atom_id res chain seq x y z
N MET A 1 -8.51 -5.46 -16.48
CA MET A 1 -7.77 -5.90 -15.28
C MET A 1 -7.62 -4.69 -14.36
N ILE A 2 -7.87 -4.82 -13.06
CA ILE A 2 -7.69 -3.71 -12.11
C ILE A 2 -6.18 -3.56 -11.85
N SER A 3 -5.63 -2.35 -12.00
CA SER A 3 -4.20 -2.08 -11.77
C SER A 3 -3.81 -2.33 -10.31
N TYR A 4 -2.54 -2.70 -10.06
CA TYR A 4 -2.07 -2.93 -8.70
C TYR A 4 -2.24 -1.71 -7.80
N ILE A 5 -2.04 -0.49 -8.32
CA ILE A 5 -2.21 0.73 -7.52
C ILE A 5 -3.65 0.88 -7.01
N HIS A 6 -4.66 0.51 -7.82
CA HIS A 6 -6.05 0.55 -7.40
C HIS A 6 -6.38 -0.57 -6.39
N GLN A 7 -5.84 -1.78 -6.58
CA GLN A 7 -5.99 -2.85 -5.60
C GLN A 7 -5.39 -2.46 -4.23
N LEU A 8 -4.23 -1.82 -4.24
CA LEU A 8 -3.57 -1.32 -3.03
C LEU A 8 -4.34 -0.18 -2.38
N GLN A 9 -4.93 0.72 -3.17
CA GLN A 9 -5.79 1.79 -2.64
C GLN A 9 -6.98 1.20 -1.87
N VAL A 10 -7.68 0.23 -2.46
CA VAL A 10 -8.82 -0.44 -1.81
C VAL A 10 -8.39 -1.16 -0.52
N ALA A 11 -7.22 -1.79 -0.52
CA ALA A 11 -6.68 -2.46 0.68
C ALA A 11 -6.31 -1.44 1.77
N ALA A 12 -5.69 -0.32 1.39
CA ALA A 12 -5.28 0.74 2.29
C ALA A 12 -6.50 1.42 2.95
N ASP A 13 -7.55 1.69 2.15
CA ASP A 13 -8.82 2.26 2.65
C ASP A 13 -9.48 1.34 3.67
N LYS A 14 -9.52 0.02 3.42
CA LYS A 14 -10.05 -0.98 4.37
C LYS A 14 -9.25 -1.05 5.67
N ALA A 15 -7.95 -0.82 5.59
CA ALA A 15 -7.07 -0.81 6.76
C ALA A 15 -6.99 0.55 7.47
N ASP A 16 -7.69 1.57 6.96
CA ASP A 16 -7.64 2.95 7.44
C ASP A 16 -6.20 3.49 7.52
N VAL A 17 -5.43 3.24 6.45
CA VAL A 17 -4.08 3.75 6.27
C VAL A 17 -4.00 4.49 4.95
N SER A 18 -3.38 5.67 4.93
CA SER A 18 -3.11 6.33 3.64
C SER A 18 -2.18 5.47 2.80
N LEU A 19 -2.48 5.32 1.51
CA LEU A 19 -1.65 4.53 0.59
C LEU A 19 -0.20 5.04 0.56
N LEU A 20 0.01 6.36 0.62
CA LEU A 20 1.34 6.96 0.71
C LEU A 20 2.13 6.47 1.95
N LYS A 21 1.48 6.33 3.10
CA LYS A 21 2.11 5.80 4.31
C LYS A 21 2.52 4.34 4.11
N ALA A 22 1.63 3.50 3.56
CA ALA A 22 1.97 2.12 3.25
C ALA A 22 3.18 2.00 2.30
N PHE A 23 3.29 2.87 1.30
CA PHE A 23 4.46 2.93 0.43
C PHE A 23 5.75 3.25 1.20
N LYS A 24 5.72 4.23 2.11
CA LYS A 24 6.87 4.58 2.95
C LYS A 24 7.29 3.41 3.85
N GLU A 25 6.34 2.79 4.54
CA GLU A 25 6.59 1.66 5.43
C GLU A 25 7.08 0.40 4.69
N SER A 26 6.70 0.24 3.41
CA SER A 26 7.18 -0.87 2.57
C SER A 26 8.65 -0.74 2.14
N GLY A 27 9.31 0.39 2.44
CA GLY A 27 10.64 0.73 1.95
C GLY A 27 10.68 1.05 0.45
N THR A 28 9.53 1.25 -0.19
CA THR A 28 9.45 1.63 -1.60
C THR A 28 9.68 3.14 -1.74
N PRO A 29 10.51 3.59 -2.71
CA PRO A 29 10.71 5.01 -2.97
C PRO A 29 9.40 5.75 -3.19
N THR A 30 9.24 6.92 -2.58
CA THR A 30 8.02 7.73 -2.73
C THR A 30 7.79 8.17 -4.19
N SER A 31 8.85 8.28 -5.00
CA SER A 31 8.73 8.52 -6.44
C SER A 31 7.98 7.39 -7.16
N THR A 32 8.10 6.15 -6.71
CA THR A 32 7.34 5.00 -7.26
C THR A 32 5.84 5.14 -7.00
N PHE A 33 5.45 5.65 -5.83
CA PHE A 33 4.05 5.97 -5.54
C PHE A 33 3.52 7.02 -6.52
N TYR A 34 4.22 8.15 -6.66
CA TYR A 34 3.78 9.23 -7.55
C TYR A 34 3.72 8.80 -9.02
N ARG A 35 4.67 7.97 -9.47
CA ARG A 35 4.61 7.37 -10.82
C ARG A 35 3.39 6.47 -10.98
N ALA A 36 3.08 5.67 -9.95
CA ALA A 36 1.98 4.72 -9.99
C ALA A 36 0.60 5.38 -10.04
N ILE A 37 0.37 6.42 -9.23
CA ILE A 37 -0.88 7.18 -9.29
C ILE A 37 -1.03 7.97 -10.61
N ASN A 38 0.08 8.30 -11.26
CA ASN A 38 0.12 8.94 -12.58
C ASN A 38 0.04 7.94 -13.74
N GLY A 39 -0.34 6.68 -13.48
CA GLY A 39 -0.62 5.68 -14.51
C GLY A 39 0.56 4.80 -14.92
N THR A 40 1.69 4.85 -14.20
CA THR A 40 2.76 3.85 -14.38
C THR A 40 2.40 2.57 -13.64
N ASP A 41 2.48 1.42 -14.31
CA ASP A 41 2.24 0.15 -13.63
C ASP A 41 3.31 -0.19 -12.58
N LEU A 42 2.87 -0.82 -11.50
CA LEU A 42 3.74 -1.39 -10.49
C LEU A 42 4.20 -2.79 -10.92
N HIS A 43 5.46 -3.11 -10.62
CA HIS A 43 5.87 -4.51 -10.61
C HIS A 43 5.15 -5.25 -9.47
N LEU A 44 4.82 -6.52 -9.71
CA LEU A 44 4.19 -7.39 -8.70
C LEU A 44 4.99 -7.43 -7.40
N SER A 45 6.32 -7.44 -7.47
CA SER A 45 7.19 -7.44 -6.29
C SER A 45 7.03 -6.17 -5.44
N THR A 46 6.89 -5.00 -6.07
CA THR A 46 6.61 -3.75 -5.37
C THR A 46 5.21 -3.78 -4.78
N ALA A 47 4.21 -4.24 -5.54
CA ALA A 47 2.84 -4.33 -5.06
C ALA A 47 2.74 -5.21 -3.80
N LYS A 48 3.40 -6.38 -3.79
CA LYS A 48 3.44 -7.27 -2.62
C LYS A 48 4.02 -6.60 -1.38
N LYS A 49 5.14 -5.87 -1.51
CA LYS A 49 5.74 -5.16 -0.36
C LYS A 49 4.79 -4.12 0.25
N VAL A 50 4.10 -3.36 -0.60
CA VAL A 50 3.13 -2.36 -0.14
C VAL A 50 1.92 -3.04 0.50
N GLU A 51 1.42 -4.13 -0.08
CA GLU A 51 0.34 -4.92 0.48
C GLU A 51 0.69 -5.49 1.86
N ASP A 52 1.90 -6.02 2.03
CA ASP A 52 2.38 -6.54 3.30
C ASP A 52 2.46 -5.44 4.36
N ALA A 53 2.91 -4.23 4.00
CA ALA A 53 2.91 -3.07 4.89
C ALA A 53 1.49 -2.67 5.33
N ILE A 54 0.50 -2.74 4.43
CA ILE A 54 -0.92 -2.50 4.76
C ILE A 54 -1.42 -3.54 5.76
N LYS A 55 -1.11 -4.83 5.53
CA LYS A 55 -1.52 -5.93 6.42
C LYS A 55 -0.92 -5.78 7.81
N VAL A 56 0.37 -5.45 7.90
CA VAL A 56 1.05 -5.19 9.19
C VAL A 56 0.36 -4.04 9.94
N TYR A 57 0.04 -2.94 9.26
CA TYR A 57 -0.68 -1.83 9.88
C TYR A 57 -2.05 -2.24 10.41
N ALA A 58 -2.82 -3.00 9.63
CA ALA A 58 -4.15 -3.48 10.04
C ALA A 58 -4.08 -4.40 11.27
N LEU A 59 -3.07 -5.29 11.33
CA LEU A 59 -2.83 -6.17 12.48
C LEU A 59 -2.45 -5.36 13.73
N GLN A 60 -1.55 -4.39 13.60
CA GLN A 60 -1.14 -3.51 14.70
C GLN A 60 -2.32 -2.70 15.24
N LYS A 61 -3.13 -2.10 14.37
CA LYS A 61 -4.34 -1.35 14.76
C LYS A 61 -5.31 -2.22 15.55
N THR A 62 -5.48 -3.48 15.15
CA THR A 62 -6.34 -4.44 15.88
C THR A 62 -5.76 -4.77 17.25
N ALA A 63 -4.44 -4.97 17.35
CA ALA A 63 -3.77 -5.32 18.60
C ALA A 63 -3.70 -4.15 19.61
N THR A 64 -3.63 -2.89 19.14
CA THR A 64 -3.60 -1.70 19.99
C THR A 64 -4.98 -1.26 20.48
N ASN A 65 -6.05 -1.71 19.83
CA ASN A 65 -7.44 -1.37 20.19
C ASN A 65 -8.08 -2.39 21.18
N LEU A 66 -7.26 -3.20 21.86
CA LEU A 66 -7.63 -4.13 22.93
C LEU A 66 -7.05 -3.64 24.26
#